data_AF-A0A7C5L7G1-F1
#
_entry.id   AF-A0A7C5L7G1-F1
#
_cell.length_a   1.000
_cell.length_b   1.000
_cell.length_c   1.000
_cell.angle_alpha   90.00
_cell.angle_beta   90.00
_cell.angle_gamma   90.00
#
_symmetry.space_group_name_H-M   'P 1'
#
loop_
_entity.id
_entity.type
_entity.pdbx_description
1 polymer ?
#
loop_
_entity_poly.entity_id
_entity_poly.type
_entity_poly.pdbx_seq_one_letter_code
_entity_poly.pdbx_strand_id
1 'polypeptide(L)' 'MLHEGITKTIIEAFYEVYNELGYGFLEKVYENALILELRRRGLQVVQQERIEVYYKDHLVGEYFW' A
#
# COMPACT_ATOMS: atom_id res chain seq x y z
N MET A 1 20.57 -6.14 7.61
CA MET A 1 19.87 -7.05 6.64
C MET A 1 19.78 -6.36 5.27
N LEU A 2 19.57 -7.08 4.16
CA LEU A 2 19.58 -6.53 2.79
C LEU A 2 18.59 -5.36 2.54
N HIS A 3 17.51 -5.25 3.33
CA HIS A 3 16.44 -4.26 3.12
C HIS A 3 16.16 -3.34 4.31
N GLU A 4 17.09 -3.27 5.27
CA GLU A 4 16.88 -2.58 6.55
C GLU A 4 16.45 -1.11 6.41
N GLY A 5 17.02 -0.38 5.45
CA GLY A 5 16.65 1.02 5.17
C GLY A 5 15.20 1.18 4.71
N ILE A 6 14.77 0.37 3.74
CA ILE A 6 13.41 0.46 3.19
C ILE A 6 12.37 0.01 4.23
N THR A 7 12.68 -1.05 5.00
CA THR A 7 11.84 -1.54 6.08
C THR A 7 11.63 -0.46 7.13
N LYS A 8 12.71 0.24 7.53
CA LYS A 8 12.62 1.35 8.47
C LYS A 8 11.71 2.46 7.96
N THR A 9 11.87 2.89 6.70
CA THR A 9 11.02 3.92 6.09
C THR A 9 9.54 3.53 6.09
N ILE A 10 9.21 2.28 5.78
CA ILE A 10 7.83 1.80 5.77
C ILE A 10 7.23 1.80 7.19
N ILE A 11 7.98 1.35 8.19
CA ILE A 11 7.53 1.34 9.58
C ILE A 11 7.29 2.76 10.09
N GLU A 12 8.20 3.70 9.80
CA GLU A 12 8.02 5.10 10.17
C GLU A 12 6.81 5.73 9.48
N ALA A 13 6.58 5.42 8.19
CA ALA A 13 5.40 5.90 7.46
C ALA A 13 4.10 5.37 8.08
N PHE A 14 4.06 4.10 8.49
CA PHE A 14 2.92 3.52 9.19
C PHE A 14 2.61 4.27 10.48
N TYR A 15 3.62 4.53 11.32
CA TYR A 15 3.40 5.24 12.58
C TYR A 15 2.99 6.69 12.37
N GLU A 16 3.51 7.38 11.36
CA GLU A 16 3.06 8.72 10.99
C GLU A 16 1.56 8.75 10.69
N VAL A 17 1.11 7.85 9.81
CA VAL A 17 -0.31 7.73 9.44
C VAL A 17 -1.18 7.36 10.63
N TYR A 18 -0.74 6.41 11.46
CA TYR A 18 -1.48 5.99 12.65
C TYR A 18 -1.59 7.11 13.68
N ASN A 19 -0.53 7.87 13.90
CA ASN A 19 -0.52 8.98 14.86
C ASN A 19 -1.41 10.14 14.41
N GLU A 20 -1.49 10.40 13.10
CA GLU A 20 -2.33 11.46 12.54
C GLU A 20 -3.81 11.06 12.50
N LEU A 21 -4.13 9.85 12.01
CA LEU A 21 -5.52 9.42 11.81
C LEU A 21 -6.15 8.74 13.03
N GLY A 22 -5.34 8.12 13.90
CA GLY A 22 -5.83 7.26 14.97
C GLY A 22 -6.52 6.00 14.43
N TYR A 23 -7.52 5.50 15.15
CA TYR A 23 -8.30 4.31 14.80
C TYR A 23 -9.78 4.67 14.51
N GLY A 24 -10.48 3.81 13.77
CA GLY A 24 -11.92 3.94 13.51
C GLY A 24 -12.34 4.13 12.05
N PHE A 25 -11.38 4.31 11.14
CA PHE A 25 -11.65 4.39 9.71
C PHE A 25 -11.64 3.03 9.01
N LEU A 26 -12.21 2.99 7.80
CA LEU A 26 -12.10 1.86 6.89
C LEU A 26 -10.66 1.68 6.42
N GLU A 27 -10.27 0.44 6.12
CA GLU A 27 -8.95 0.09 5.58
C GLU A 27 -8.52 0.97 4.41
N LYS A 28 -9.45 1.27 3.49
CA LYS A 28 -9.21 2.12 2.32
C LYS A 28 -8.66 3.51 2.66
N VAL A 29 -9.03 4.06 3.82
CA VAL A 29 -8.54 5.36 4.28
C VAL A 29 -7.07 5.27 4.68
N TYR A 30 -6.71 4.22 5.43
CA TYR A 30 -5.31 3.99 5.82
C TYR A 30 -4.43 3.67 4.62
N GLU A 31 -4.93 2.87 3.67
CA GLU A 31 -4.23 2.56 2.43
C GLU A 31 -3.90 3.85 1.67
N ASN A 32 -4.90 4.72 1.46
CA ASN A 32 -4.70 6.01 0.77
C ASN A 32 -3.68 6.89 1.49
N ALA A 33 -3.78 7.01 2.81
CA ALA A 33 -2.86 7.83 3.61
C ALA A 33 -1.42 7.29 3.58
N LEU A 34 -1.26 5.97 3.69
CA LEU A 34 0.05 5.32 3.65
C LEU A 34 0.73 5.49 2.30
N ILE A 35 -0.03 5.43 1.20
CA ILE A 35 0.53 5.63 -0.14
C ILE A 35 1.00 7.07 -0.34
N LEU A 36 0.24 8.05 0.16
CA LEU A 36 0.68 9.45 0.15
C LEU A 36 1.98 9.62 0.95
N GLU A 37 2.07 9.02 2.14
CA GLU A 37 3.24 9.14 3.00
C GLU A 37 4.48 8.44 2.43
N LEU A 38 4.33 7.23 1.91
CA LEU A 38 5.44 6.50 1.28
C LEU A 38 5.96 7.24 0.03
N ARG A 39 5.06 7.81 -0.79
CA ARG A 39 5.44 8.64 -1.94
C ARG A 39 6.15 9.93 -1.51
N ARG A 40 5.68 10.59 -0.44
CA ARG A 40 6.34 11.77 0.15
C ARG A 40 7.78 11.45 0.59
N ARG A 41 8.03 10.24 1.06
CA ARG A 41 9.36 9.73 1.45
C ARG A 41 10.21 9.25 0.26
N GLY A 42 9.73 9.44 -0.97
CA GLY A 42 10.48 9.12 -2.19
C GLY A 42 10.35 7.67 -2.66
N LEU A 43 9.45 6.87 -2.07
CA LEU A 43 9.21 5.51 -2.52
C LEU A 43 8.25 5.49 -3.71
N GLN A 44 8.54 4.63 -4.69
CA GLN A 44 7.60 4.33 -5.76
C GLN A 44 6.60 3.30 -5.26
N VAL A 45 5.33 3.69 -5.21
CA VAL A 45 4.24 2.85 -4.71
C VAL A 45 3.10 2.86 -5.70
N VAL A 46 2.71 1.65 -6.13
CA VAL A 46 1.50 1.39 -6.91
C VAL A 46 0.39 1.00 -5.93
N GLN A 47 -0.78 1.59 -6.11
CA GLN A 47 -1.98 1.26 -5.35
C GLN A 47 -2.90 0.46 -6.25
N GLN A 48 -3.54 -0.59 -5.73
CA GLN A 48 -4.61 -1.27 -6.44
C GLN A 48 -4.21 -1.68 -7.85
N GLU A 49 -3.09 -2.40 -7.94
CA GLU A 49 -2.60 -2.85 -9.23
C GLU A 49 -3.62 -3.83 -9.82
N ARG A 50 -3.86 -3.68 -11.13
CA ARG A 50 -4.79 -4.54 -11.84
C ARG A 50 -4.17 -5.92 -11.98
N ILE A 51 -4.73 -6.88 -11.28
CA ILE A 51 -4.40 -8.29 -11.41
C ILE A 51 -5.41 -8.92 -12.35
N GLU A 52 -4.91 -9.43 -13.47
CA GLU A 52 -5.71 -10.23 -14.39
C GLU A 52 -5.93 -11.62 -13.79
N VAL A 53 -7.20 -12.02 -13.65
CA VAL A 53 -7.59 -13.31 -13.10
C VAL A 53 -7.94 -14.24 -14.24
N TYR A 54 -7.18 -15.33 -14.35
CA TYR A 54 -7.38 -16.35 -15.36
C TYR A 54 -8.01 -17.61 -14.77
N TYR A 55 -9.00 -18.17 -15.47
CA TYR A 55 -9.47 -19.54 -15.25
C TYR A 55 -8.98 -20.40 -16.41
N LYS A 56 -8.01 -21.28 -16.13
CA LYS A 56 -7.20 -21.92 -17.18
C LYS A 56 -6.55 -20.82 -18.04
N ASP A 57 -6.68 -20.90 -19.35
CA ASP A 57 -6.11 -19.91 -20.29
C ASP A 57 -7.10 -18.78 -20.66
N HIS A 58 -8.20 -18.63 -19.93
CA HIS A 58 -9.22 -17.62 -20.21
C HIS A 58 -9.22 -16.54 -19.14
N LEU A 59 -9.07 -15.28 -19.56
CA LEU A 59 -9.26 -14.12 -18.68
C LEU A 59 -10.73 -14.09 -18.22
N VAL A 60 -10.96 -14.19 -16.91
CA VAL A 60 -12.31 -14.22 -16.31
C VAL A 60 -12.62 -13.01 -15.46
N GLY A 61 -11.65 -12.15 -15.19
CA GLY A 61 -11.89 -10.90 -14.47
C GLY A 61 -10.63 -10.09 -14.25
N GLU A 62 -10.85 -8.88 -13.77
CA GLU A 62 -9.82 -7.99 -13.27
C GLU A 62 -10.07 -7.79 -11.78
N TYR A 63 -9.03 -7.97 -10.98
CA TYR A 63 -9.06 -7.75 -9.55
C TYR A 63 -8.10 -6.62 -9.21
N PHE A 64 -8.58 -5.62 -8.47
CA PHE A 64 -7.78 -4.47 -8.06
C PHE A 64 -7.44 -4.65 -6.59
N TRP A 65 -6.16 -4.91 -6.28
CA TRP A 65 -5.64 -5.08 -4.92
C TRP A 65 -4.48 -4.12 -4.66
#